data_AF-Q05SY7-F1
#
_entry.id   AF-Q05SY7-F1
#
_cell.length_a   1.000
_cell.length_b   1.000
_cell.length_c   1.000
_cell.angle_alpha   90.00
_cell.angle_beta   90.00
_cell.angle_gamma   90.00
#
_symmetry.space_group_name_H-M   'P 1'
#
loop_
_entity.id
_entity.type
_entity.pdbx_description
1 polymer ?
#
loop_
_entity_poly.entity_id
_entity_poly.type
_entity_poly.pdbx_seq_one_letter_code
_entity_poly.pdbx_strand_id
1 'polypeptide(L)'
;MAFASVGLARFLFTPVPIGRIIDAQIANEGNPGFTVPERANPTDFSAEELQNLQRRFGVHGPQTPIAQLFTHGVDQFEPLRARTLTQLAELKPVILRESAAHHLNPMLLTGILYDEIQHSKPGEGLPFVAHSGLVSTHGPAQLGISELIHQGLLPNQPTDEEIAAARNLLLDPEQNVSLLAGKLHRLKRALDLPETRMLSASASYRDAKAIATLAYLHNGKLDYPARILRYMQDPALHALIYSSTRKPNPHFV
;
A
#
# COMPACT_ATOMS: atom_id res chain seq x y z
N MET A 1 -44.77 42.32 -19.72
CA MET A 1 -43.44 42.36 -19.11
C MET A 1 -43.03 40.93 -18.79
N ALA A 2 -42.03 40.40 -19.51
CA ALA A 2 -41.59 39.02 -19.41
C ALA A 2 -40.47 38.89 -18.38
N PHE A 3 -40.63 37.97 -17.43
CA PHE A 3 -39.57 37.55 -16.50
C PHE A 3 -38.64 36.57 -17.22
N ALA A 4 -37.37 36.94 -17.37
CA ALA A 4 -36.32 36.05 -17.85
C ALA A 4 -35.76 35.25 -16.66
N SER A 5 -36.00 33.95 -16.67
CA SER A 5 -35.40 32.95 -15.78
C SER A 5 -33.94 32.73 -16.17
N VAL A 6 -33.01 33.13 -15.30
CA VAL A 6 -31.60 32.80 -15.43
C VAL A 6 -31.39 31.36 -14.96
N GLY A 7 -31.18 30.45 -15.92
CA GLY A 7 -30.75 29.08 -15.64
C GLY A 7 -29.32 29.05 -15.13
N LEU A 8 -29.14 28.69 -13.86
CA LEU A 8 -27.83 28.32 -13.31
C LEU A 8 -27.38 27.01 -13.99
N ALA A 9 -26.42 27.10 -14.90
CA ALA A 9 -25.70 25.93 -15.37
C ALA A 9 -24.84 25.38 -14.21
N ARG A 10 -25.32 24.32 -13.55
CA ARG A 10 -24.51 23.48 -12.67
C ARG A 10 -23.42 22.81 -13.52
N PHE A 11 -22.20 23.34 -13.48
CA PHE A 11 -21.03 22.60 -13.91
C PHE A 11 -20.84 21.40 -12.98
N LEU A 12 -21.32 20.24 -13.41
CA LEU A 12 -20.92 18.95 -12.85
C LEU A 12 -19.46 18.72 -13.25
N PHE A 13 -18.53 19.17 -12.40
CA PHE A 13 -17.12 18.78 -12.53
C PHE A 13 -17.03 17.28 -12.20
N THR A 14 -17.00 16.46 -13.23
CA THR A 14 -16.61 15.05 -13.12
C THR A 14 -15.18 15.00 -12.56
N PRO A 15 -14.90 14.23 -11.49
CA PRO A 15 -13.54 14.09 -10.98
C PRO A 15 -12.64 13.54 -12.09
N VAL A 16 -11.53 14.22 -12.37
CA VAL A 16 -10.55 13.78 -13.37
C VAL A 16 -9.92 12.47 -12.87
N PRO A 17 -9.91 11.39 -13.68
CA PRO A 17 -9.23 10.15 -13.33
C PRO A 17 -7.77 10.44 -12.96
N ILE A 18 -7.22 9.83 -11.90
CA ILE A 18 -5.80 10.01 -11.56
C ILE A 18 -4.91 9.48 -12.68
N GLY A 19 -5.36 8.46 -13.41
CA GLY A 19 -4.76 8.08 -14.69
C GLY A 19 -4.58 9.27 -15.63
N ARG A 20 -5.59 10.14 -15.75
CA ARG A 20 -5.52 11.39 -16.52
C ARG A 20 -4.71 12.52 -15.87
N ILE A 21 -4.57 12.57 -14.56
CA ILE A 21 -3.68 13.54 -13.89
C ILE A 21 -2.22 13.14 -14.10
N ILE A 22 -1.92 11.85 -13.96
CA ILE A 22 -0.64 11.25 -14.32
C ILE A 22 -0.39 11.45 -15.83
N ASP A 23 -1.38 11.17 -16.68
CA ASP A 23 -1.27 11.38 -18.13
C ASP A 23 -1.19 12.89 -18.49
N ALA A 24 -1.74 13.82 -17.70
CA ALA A 24 -1.64 15.27 -17.93
C ALA A 24 -0.28 15.84 -17.47
N GLN A 25 0.29 15.30 -16.39
CA GLN A 25 1.69 15.54 -16.03
C GLN A 25 2.61 15.02 -17.14
N ILE A 26 2.34 13.83 -17.70
CA ILE A 26 3.07 13.26 -18.84
C ILE A 26 2.81 14.03 -20.15
N ALA A 27 1.61 14.55 -20.40
CA ALA A 27 1.29 15.30 -21.62
C ALA A 27 2.05 16.63 -21.70
N ASN A 28 2.38 17.23 -20.55
CA ASN A 28 3.30 18.38 -20.48
C ASN A 28 4.77 18.01 -20.77
N GLU A 29 5.15 16.73 -20.74
CA GLU A 29 6.49 16.23 -21.10
C GLU A 29 6.71 16.15 -22.62
N GLY A 30 5.65 16.30 -23.44
CA GLY A 30 5.73 16.27 -24.91
C GLY A 30 6.06 17.62 -25.58
N ASN A 31 6.30 18.68 -24.81
CA ASN A 31 6.60 20.01 -25.33
C ASN A 31 8.11 20.17 -25.57
N PRO A 32 8.60 20.45 -26.80
CA PRO A 32 10.04 20.47 -27.13
C PRO A 32 10.85 21.59 -26.45
N GLY A 33 10.21 22.41 -25.60
CA GLY A 33 10.86 23.41 -24.74
C GLY A 33 10.93 23.03 -23.26
N PHE A 34 10.44 21.86 -22.84
CA PHE A 34 10.49 21.43 -21.44
C PHE A 34 11.79 20.68 -21.16
N THR A 35 12.79 21.37 -20.61
CA THR A 35 13.91 20.69 -19.96
C THR A 35 13.39 20.11 -18.65
N VAL A 36 13.07 18.81 -18.63
CA VAL A 36 12.87 18.04 -17.40
C VAL A 36 14.08 18.34 -16.51
N PRO A 37 13.94 19.00 -15.35
CA PRO A 37 15.02 18.92 -14.38
C PRO A 37 15.07 17.46 -13.96
N GLU A 38 16.10 16.75 -14.42
CA GLU A 38 16.69 15.59 -13.76
C GLU A 38 15.68 14.72 -12.98
N ARG A 39 14.91 13.87 -13.69
CA ARG A 39 13.95 12.88 -13.17
C ARG A 39 13.24 13.29 -11.87
N ALA A 40 12.07 13.93 -11.98
CA ALA A 40 11.16 14.08 -10.84
C ALA A 40 11.09 12.78 -10.03
N ASN A 41 11.17 12.86 -8.70
CA ASN A 41 11.18 11.68 -7.84
C ASN A 41 9.74 11.11 -7.76
N PRO A 42 9.51 9.79 -7.98
CA PRO A 42 8.16 9.21 -7.97
C PRO A 42 7.45 9.29 -6.61
N THR A 43 8.18 9.63 -5.54
CA THR A 43 7.63 9.82 -4.20
C THR A 43 7.18 11.24 -3.93
N ASP A 44 7.45 12.18 -4.83
CA ASP A 44 7.06 13.57 -4.66
C ASP A 44 5.60 13.72 -5.08
N PHE A 45 4.76 14.21 -4.18
CA PHE A 45 3.35 14.50 -4.42
C PHE A 45 3.12 16.00 -4.42
N SER A 46 2.57 16.51 -5.51
CA SER A 46 2.07 17.88 -5.60
C SER A 46 0.85 18.08 -4.69
N ALA A 47 0.58 19.33 -4.32
CA ALA A 47 -0.58 19.68 -3.50
C ALA A 47 -1.91 19.28 -4.18
N GLU A 48 -2.00 19.39 -5.51
CA GLU A 48 -3.19 19.03 -6.28
C GLU A 48 -3.44 17.51 -6.28
N GLU A 49 -2.38 16.70 -6.38
CA GLU A 49 -2.48 15.24 -6.26
C GLU A 49 -2.98 14.87 -4.87
N LEU A 50 -2.40 15.43 -3.81
CA LEU A 50 -2.83 15.15 -2.43
C LEU A 50 -4.28 15.57 -2.18
N GLN A 51 -4.70 16.72 -2.70
CA GLN A 51 -6.09 17.16 -2.60
C GLN A 51 -7.04 16.19 -3.31
N ASN A 52 -6.67 15.69 -4.49
CA ASN A 52 -7.45 14.69 -5.20
C ASN A 52 -7.52 13.36 -4.44
N LEU A 53 -6.39 12.89 -3.91
CA LEU A 53 -6.32 11.66 -3.12
C LEU A 53 -7.15 11.77 -1.85
N GLN A 54 -7.06 12.89 -1.13
CA GLN A 54 -7.86 13.16 0.06
C GLN A 54 -9.36 13.20 -0.27
N ARG A 55 -9.75 13.87 -1.37
CA ARG A 55 -11.17 13.94 -1.78
C ARG A 55 -11.74 12.57 -2.15
N ARG A 56 -10.96 11.71 -2.81
CA ARG A 56 -11.41 10.41 -3.32
C ARG A 56 -11.32 9.29 -2.29
N PHE A 57 -10.33 9.33 -1.41
CA PHE A 57 -9.98 8.21 -0.53
C PHE A 57 -9.97 8.58 0.96
N GLY A 58 -10.11 9.87 1.32
CA GLY A 58 -10.19 10.30 2.71
C GLY A 58 -8.87 10.22 3.50
N VAL A 59 -7.73 10.04 2.83
CA VAL A 59 -6.40 9.99 3.46
C VAL A 59 -6.08 11.30 4.18
N HIS A 60 -5.58 11.22 5.41
CA HIS A 60 -5.16 12.39 6.17
C HIS A 60 -3.90 13.03 5.57
N GLY A 61 -3.87 14.36 5.53
CA GLY A 61 -2.68 15.14 5.19
C GLY A 61 -1.52 14.90 6.17
N PRO A 62 -0.32 15.43 5.87
CA PRO A 62 0.93 15.04 6.51
C PRO A 62 0.89 15.10 8.04
N GLN A 63 1.47 14.08 8.69
CA GLN A 63 1.73 14.08 10.14
C GLN A 63 2.75 15.16 10.51
N THR A 64 2.65 15.67 11.73
CA THR A 64 3.49 16.75 12.25
C THR A 64 4.99 16.37 12.25
N PRO A 65 5.91 17.34 12.08
CA PRO A 65 7.37 17.09 11.94
C PRO A 65 8.00 16.29 13.09
N ILE A 66 7.41 16.30 14.28
CA ILE A 66 7.90 15.57 15.45
C ILE A 66 7.77 14.04 15.28
N ALA A 67 6.79 13.57 14.50
CA ALA A 67 6.62 12.14 14.22
C ALA A 67 7.68 11.59 13.23
N GLN A 68 8.35 12.45 12.46
CA GLN A 68 9.39 12.08 11.49
C GLN A 68 10.77 11.87 12.14
N LEU A 69 10.99 12.39 13.35
CA LEU A 69 12.27 12.25 14.06
C LEU A 69 12.46 10.86 14.71
N PHE A 70 11.40 10.09 14.91
CA PHE A 70 11.47 8.75 15.49
C PHE A 70 11.75 7.63 14.46
N THR A 71 11.55 7.88 13.17
CA THR A 71 11.71 6.89 12.10
C THR A 71 13.16 6.63 11.67
N HIS A 72 14.14 7.38 12.20
CA HIS A 72 15.56 7.20 11.82
C HIS A 72 16.38 6.32 12.77
N GLY A 73 15.86 5.97 13.95
CA GLY A 73 16.63 5.27 15.00
C GLY A 73 16.50 3.74 15.03
N VAL A 74 15.50 3.15 14.37
CA VAL A 74 15.17 1.71 14.49
C VAL A 74 15.74 0.87 13.34
N ASP A 75 16.14 1.51 12.23
CA ASP A 75 16.67 0.85 11.02
C ASP A 75 18.00 0.11 11.24
N GLN A 76 18.66 0.26 12.40
CA GLN A 76 20.01 -0.28 12.67
C GLN A 76 20.05 -1.53 13.55
N PHE A 77 18.90 -2.10 13.95
CA PHE A 77 18.89 -3.32 14.77
C PHE A 77 18.87 -4.58 13.89
N GLU A 78 20.06 -5.11 13.57
CA GLU A 78 20.23 -6.40 12.86
C GLU A 78 19.38 -7.56 13.43
N PRO A 79 19.20 -7.72 14.77
CA PRO A 79 18.31 -8.77 15.30
C PRO A 79 16.85 -8.61 14.87
N LEU A 80 16.36 -7.37 14.76
CA LEU A 80 15.01 -7.06 14.33
C LEU A 80 14.84 -7.33 12.82
N ARG A 81 15.86 -6.99 12.03
CA ARG A 81 15.91 -7.30 10.60
C ARG A 81 15.89 -8.81 10.35
N ALA A 82 16.71 -9.59 11.05
CA ALA A 82 16.74 -11.04 10.91
C ALA A 82 15.39 -11.68 11.25
N ARG A 83 14.75 -11.27 12.36
CA ARG A 83 13.41 -11.74 12.74
C ARG A 83 12.37 -11.42 11.66
N THR A 84 12.40 -10.21 11.12
CA THR A 84 11.47 -9.78 10.07
C THR A 84 11.64 -10.64 8.81
N LEU A 85 12.88 -10.92 8.40
CA LEU A 85 13.17 -11.80 7.27
C LEU A 85 12.67 -13.23 7.50
N THR A 86 12.82 -13.78 8.71
CA THR A 86 12.28 -15.12 9.05
C THR A 86 10.76 -15.16 8.92
N GLN A 87 10.04 -14.17 9.46
CA GLN A 87 8.58 -14.10 9.32
C GLN A 87 8.14 -13.95 7.86
N LEU A 88 8.85 -13.13 7.07
CA LEU A 88 8.57 -12.99 5.65
C LEU A 88 8.85 -14.28 4.86
N ALA A 89 9.82 -15.09 5.29
CA ALA A 89 10.11 -16.37 4.66
C ALA A 89 8.97 -17.37 4.86
N GLU A 90 8.34 -17.37 6.03
CA GLU A 90 7.13 -18.16 6.32
C GLU A 90 5.94 -17.70 5.45
N LEU A 91 5.80 -16.39 5.25
CA LEU A 91 4.72 -15.80 4.45
C LEU A 91 4.95 -15.85 2.94
N LYS A 92 6.16 -16.18 2.48
CA LYS A 92 6.53 -16.19 1.05
C LYS A 92 5.53 -16.94 0.15
N PRO A 93 5.05 -18.16 0.49
CA PRO A 93 4.11 -18.87 -0.38
C PRO A 93 2.79 -18.10 -0.58
N VAL A 94 2.30 -17.46 0.48
CA VAL A 94 1.08 -16.64 0.45
C VAL A 94 1.32 -15.36 -0.33
N ILE A 95 2.42 -14.65 -0.07
CA ILE A 95 2.80 -13.44 -0.82
C ILE A 95 2.82 -13.72 -2.32
N LEU A 96 3.45 -14.82 -2.75
CA LEU A 96 3.54 -15.17 -4.17
C LEU A 96 2.17 -15.55 -4.76
N ARG A 97 1.36 -16.33 -4.02
CA ARG A 97 0.01 -16.73 -4.45
C ARG A 97 -0.90 -15.52 -4.64
N GLU A 98 -0.99 -14.66 -3.63
CA GLU A 98 -1.86 -13.48 -3.66
C GLU A 98 -1.38 -12.44 -4.67
N SER A 99 -0.05 -12.28 -4.80
CA SER A 99 0.56 -11.43 -5.82
C SER A 99 0.17 -11.86 -7.24
N ALA A 100 0.23 -13.18 -7.52
CA ALA A 100 -0.19 -13.73 -8.80
C ALA A 100 -1.71 -13.56 -9.03
N ALA A 101 -2.53 -13.86 -8.02
CA ALA A 101 -3.99 -13.77 -8.12
C ALA A 101 -4.48 -12.34 -8.40
N HIS A 102 -3.81 -11.33 -7.84
CA HIS A 102 -4.21 -9.93 -7.95
C HIS A 102 -3.38 -9.08 -8.92
N HIS A 103 -2.45 -9.70 -9.65
CA HIS A 103 -1.48 -9.03 -10.53
C HIS A 103 -0.77 -7.86 -9.83
N LEU A 104 -0.29 -8.11 -8.61
CA LEU A 104 0.50 -7.16 -7.84
C LEU A 104 1.98 -7.47 -7.99
N ASN A 105 2.84 -6.49 -7.70
CA ASN A 105 4.27 -6.76 -7.61
C ASN A 105 4.55 -7.43 -6.25
N PRO A 106 5.15 -8.64 -6.19
CA PRO A 106 5.39 -9.29 -4.92
C PRO A 106 6.31 -8.45 -4.01
N MET A 107 7.25 -7.69 -4.58
CA MET A 107 8.12 -6.80 -3.82
C MET A 107 7.36 -5.64 -3.16
N LEU A 108 6.23 -5.18 -3.73
CA LEU A 108 5.39 -4.17 -3.08
C LEU A 108 4.74 -4.73 -1.82
N LEU A 109 4.15 -5.93 -1.89
CA LEU A 109 3.59 -6.62 -0.73
C LEU A 109 4.68 -6.87 0.32
N THR A 110 5.82 -7.41 -0.09
CA THR A 110 6.95 -7.68 0.81
C THR A 110 7.50 -6.41 1.45
N GLY A 111 7.62 -5.31 0.70
CA GLY A 111 8.13 -4.04 1.24
C GLY A 111 7.20 -3.44 2.29
N ILE A 112 5.89 -3.51 2.08
CA ILE A 112 4.89 -3.08 3.08
C ILE A 112 4.98 -3.96 4.33
N LEU A 113 4.93 -5.29 4.16
CA LEU A 113 5.00 -6.23 5.28
C LEU A 113 6.31 -6.07 6.06
N TYR A 114 7.43 -5.80 5.38
CA TYR A 114 8.71 -5.54 6.04
C TYR A 114 8.65 -4.31 6.94
N ASP A 115 8.18 -3.16 6.43
CA ASP A 115 8.06 -1.92 7.21
C ASP A 115 7.13 -2.13 8.41
N GLU A 116 5.96 -2.73 8.20
CA GLU A 116 4.95 -2.90 9.26
C GLU A 116 5.39 -3.91 10.33
N ILE A 117 6.03 -5.02 9.96
CA ILE A 117 6.58 -5.99 10.93
C ILE A 117 7.71 -5.34 11.73
N GLN A 118 8.63 -4.61 11.06
CA GLN A 118 9.77 -3.98 11.70
C GLN A 118 9.34 -2.88 12.69
N HIS A 119 8.27 -2.14 12.41
CA HIS A 119 7.77 -1.07 13.27
C HIS A 119 6.63 -1.49 14.20
N SER A 120 6.21 -2.76 14.17
CA SER A 120 5.17 -3.29 15.06
C SER A 120 5.60 -3.17 16.53
N LYS A 121 4.69 -2.73 17.40
CA LYS A 121 5.02 -2.62 18.83
C LYS A 121 4.94 -4.01 19.47
N PRO A 122 5.85 -4.35 20.40
CA PRO A 122 5.78 -5.61 21.12
C PRO A 122 4.41 -5.82 21.78
N GLY A 123 3.77 -6.95 21.51
CA GLY A 123 2.49 -7.33 22.12
C GLY A 123 1.23 -6.99 21.30
N GLU A 124 1.33 -6.21 20.21
CA GLU A 124 0.16 -5.88 19.35
C GLU A 124 -0.51 -7.12 18.72
N GLY A 125 0.26 -8.20 18.50
CA GLY A 125 -0.25 -9.47 17.97
C GLY A 125 -0.90 -10.40 19.00
N LEU A 126 -1.00 -10.00 20.27
CA LEU A 126 -1.60 -10.85 21.31
C LEU A 126 -3.13 -10.76 21.24
N PRO A 127 -3.87 -11.90 21.29
CA PRO A 127 -5.32 -11.89 21.16
C PRO A 127 -6.03 -10.95 22.13
N PHE A 128 -5.65 -10.94 23.41
CA PHE A 128 -6.29 -10.06 24.40
C PHE A 128 -6.07 -8.57 24.10
N VAL A 129 -4.94 -8.19 23.48
CA VAL A 129 -4.68 -6.79 23.06
C VAL A 129 -5.57 -6.43 21.87
N ALA A 130 -5.66 -7.30 20.87
CA ALA A 130 -6.55 -7.10 19.73
C ALA A 130 -8.03 -6.96 20.16
N HIS A 131 -8.45 -7.76 21.13
CA HIS A 131 -9.81 -7.75 21.66
C HIS A 131 -10.10 -6.61 22.65
N SER A 132 -9.06 -5.98 23.21
CA SER A 132 -9.22 -4.84 24.13
C SER A 132 -9.76 -3.57 23.46
N GLY A 133 -9.65 -3.46 22.13
CA GLY A 133 -9.99 -2.24 21.39
C GLY A 133 -8.97 -1.10 21.51
N LEU A 134 -7.87 -1.30 22.24
CA LEU A 134 -6.79 -0.31 22.38
C LEU A 134 -5.92 -0.18 21.12
N VAL A 135 -5.98 -1.17 20.23
CA VAL A 135 -5.28 -1.19 18.95
C VAL A 135 -6.32 -1.42 17.84
N SER A 136 -6.34 -0.54 16.86
CA SER A 136 -7.30 -0.54 15.74
C SER A 136 -6.84 -1.33 14.52
N THR A 137 -5.57 -1.70 14.47
CA THR A 137 -4.91 -2.44 13.39
C THR A 137 -4.23 -3.68 13.93
N HIS A 138 -4.20 -4.75 13.13
CA HIS A 138 -3.71 -6.05 13.58
C HIS A 138 -2.94 -6.78 12.46
N GLY A 139 -2.13 -7.75 12.89
CA GLY A 139 -1.37 -8.63 12.02
C GLY A 139 -0.18 -7.95 11.32
N PRO A 140 0.55 -8.70 10.47
CA PRO A 140 1.79 -8.24 9.84
C PRO A 140 1.63 -7.04 8.90
N ALA A 141 0.44 -6.80 8.34
CA ALA A 141 0.14 -5.66 7.46
C ALA A 141 -0.64 -4.55 8.18
N GLN A 142 -0.81 -4.62 9.50
CA GLN A 142 -1.46 -3.60 10.32
C GLN A 142 -2.82 -3.14 9.74
N LEU A 143 -3.71 -4.10 9.48
CA LEU A 143 -5.04 -3.86 8.91
C LEU A 143 -6.11 -3.82 10.00
N GLY A 144 -7.10 -2.94 9.83
CA GLY A 144 -8.23 -2.81 10.73
C GLY A 144 -9.52 -3.40 10.17
N ILE A 145 -10.56 -3.46 11.02
CA ILE A 145 -11.89 -4.01 10.68
C ILE A 145 -12.52 -3.33 9.46
N SER A 146 -12.29 -2.02 9.31
CA SER A 146 -12.80 -1.25 8.16
C SER A 146 -12.33 -1.81 6.82
N GLU A 147 -11.16 -2.46 6.75
CA GLU A 147 -10.71 -3.06 5.51
C GLU A 147 -11.53 -4.31 5.14
N LEU A 148 -11.99 -5.10 6.12
CA LEU A 148 -12.92 -6.21 5.85
C LEU A 148 -14.25 -5.68 5.29
N ILE A 149 -14.75 -4.57 5.84
CA ILE A 149 -15.96 -3.90 5.33
C ILE A 149 -15.75 -3.43 3.88
N HIS A 150 -14.63 -2.76 3.60
CA HIS A 150 -14.31 -2.29 2.25
C HIS A 150 -14.18 -3.42 1.21
N GLN A 151 -13.85 -4.63 1.65
CA GLN A 151 -13.74 -5.81 0.79
C GLN A 151 -15.01 -6.68 0.79
N GLY A 152 -16.08 -6.25 1.49
CA GLY A 152 -17.35 -6.97 1.56
C GLY A 152 -17.30 -8.26 2.38
N LEU A 153 -16.26 -8.43 3.21
CA LEU A 153 -16.10 -9.57 4.12
C LEU A 153 -16.84 -9.36 5.45
N LEU A 154 -17.33 -8.14 5.69
CA LEU A 154 -18.06 -7.76 6.90
C LEU A 154 -19.13 -6.71 6.53
N PRO A 155 -20.32 -6.72 7.14
CA PRO A 155 -21.32 -5.67 6.90
C PRO A 155 -20.84 -4.29 7.39
N ASN A 156 -21.46 -3.22 6.87
CA ASN A 156 -21.14 -1.83 7.26
C ASN A 156 -21.37 -1.53 8.75
N GLN A 157 -22.23 -2.32 9.41
CA GLN A 157 -22.54 -2.22 10.84
C GLN A 157 -22.44 -3.63 11.44
N PRO A 158 -21.22 -4.10 11.73
CA PRO A 158 -21.02 -5.42 12.31
C PRO A 158 -21.47 -5.46 13.76
N THR A 159 -21.98 -6.62 14.15
CA THR A 159 -22.25 -7.00 15.54
C THR A 159 -20.95 -7.22 16.31
N ASP A 160 -21.02 -7.24 17.65
CA ASP A 160 -19.85 -7.49 18.50
C ASP A 160 -19.23 -8.88 18.25
N GLU A 161 -20.06 -9.90 17.95
CA GLU A 161 -19.59 -11.24 17.60
C GLU A 161 -18.81 -11.25 16.27
N GLU A 162 -19.33 -10.53 15.26
CA GLU A 162 -18.66 -10.36 13.97
C GLU A 162 -17.35 -9.56 14.12
N ILE A 163 -17.33 -8.55 14.97
CA ILE A 163 -16.11 -7.79 15.31
C ILE A 163 -15.06 -8.70 15.95
N ALA A 164 -15.46 -9.55 16.89
CA ALA A 164 -14.55 -10.50 17.54
C ALA A 164 -13.99 -11.51 16.53
N ALA A 165 -14.84 -12.07 15.66
CA ALA A 165 -14.41 -12.97 14.59
C ALA A 165 -13.46 -12.27 13.60
N ALA A 166 -13.76 -11.04 13.20
CA ALA A 166 -12.92 -10.24 12.31
C ALA A 166 -11.53 -9.98 12.91
N ARG A 167 -11.43 -9.71 14.22
CA ARG A 167 -10.14 -9.54 14.91
C ARG A 167 -9.31 -10.82 14.88
N ASN A 168 -9.93 -11.99 15.07
CA ASN A 168 -9.23 -13.27 14.96
C ASN A 168 -8.71 -13.51 13.54
N LEU A 169 -9.50 -13.16 12.52
CA LEU A 169 -9.07 -13.22 11.12
C LEU A 169 -7.89 -12.28 10.86
N LEU A 170 -7.93 -11.05 11.36
CA LEU A 170 -6.84 -10.08 11.18
C LEU A 170 -5.53 -10.50 11.89
N LEU A 171 -5.61 -11.32 12.95
CA LEU A 171 -4.45 -11.86 13.65
C LEU A 171 -3.80 -13.04 12.91
N ASP A 172 -4.52 -13.71 12.01
CA ASP A 172 -3.96 -14.76 11.17
C ASP A 172 -3.01 -14.15 10.12
N PRO A 173 -1.71 -14.48 10.14
CA PRO A 173 -0.74 -13.85 9.25
C PRO A 173 -1.01 -14.09 7.77
N GLU A 174 -1.51 -15.27 7.39
CA GLU A 174 -1.79 -15.58 5.98
C GLU A 174 -3.01 -14.79 5.48
N GLN A 175 -4.10 -14.79 6.27
CA GLN A 175 -5.30 -14.01 5.94
C GLN A 175 -4.99 -12.51 5.89
N ASN A 176 -4.13 -12.02 6.78
CA ASN A 176 -3.73 -10.62 6.82
C ASN A 176 -2.96 -10.21 5.54
N VAL A 177 -2.10 -11.11 5.01
CA VAL A 177 -1.45 -10.91 3.70
C VAL A 177 -2.47 -10.93 2.55
N SER A 178 -3.43 -11.86 2.56
CA SER A 178 -4.51 -11.89 1.56
C SER A 178 -5.34 -10.61 1.57
N LEU A 179 -5.70 -10.10 2.76
CA LEU A 179 -6.41 -8.83 2.92
C LEU A 179 -5.59 -7.64 2.41
N LEU A 180 -4.27 -7.62 2.64
CA LEU A 180 -3.40 -6.57 2.09
C LEU A 180 -3.41 -6.61 0.56
N ALA A 181 -3.29 -7.79 -0.04
CA ALA A 181 -3.36 -7.93 -1.49
C ALA A 181 -4.72 -7.47 -2.04
N GLY A 182 -5.83 -7.86 -1.40
CA GLY A 182 -7.17 -7.39 -1.71
C GLY A 182 -7.30 -5.86 -1.64
N LYS A 183 -6.74 -5.24 -0.58
CA LYS A 183 -6.72 -3.78 -0.39
C LYS A 183 -6.00 -3.10 -1.56
N LEU A 184 -4.78 -3.54 -1.87
CA LEU A 184 -3.99 -2.96 -2.96
C LEU A 184 -4.65 -3.17 -4.33
N HIS A 185 -5.25 -4.33 -4.58
CA HIS A 185 -5.98 -4.59 -5.80
C HIS A 185 -7.19 -3.67 -5.94
N ARG A 186 -8.01 -3.50 -4.87
CA ARG A 186 -9.14 -2.56 -4.84
C ARG A 186 -8.67 -1.12 -5.09
N LEU A 187 -7.57 -0.68 -4.48
CA LEU A 187 -7.00 0.64 -4.70
C LEU A 187 -6.47 0.82 -6.13
N LYS A 188 -5.83 -0.21 -6.69
CA LYS A 188 -5.36 -0.24 -8.08
C LYS A 188 -6.53 0.00 -9.05
N ARG A 189 -7.66 -0.70 -8.85
CA ARG A 189 -8.90 -0.49 -9.61
C ARG A 189 -9.46 0.91 -9.44
N ALA A 190 -9.56 1.38 -8.19
CA ALA A 190 -10.10 2.71 -7.90
C ALA A 190 -9.22 3.84 -8.47
N LEU A 191 -7.93 3.63 -8.68
CA LEU A 191 -7.01 4.58 -9.31
C LEU A 191 -7.01 4.51 -10.85
N ASP A 192 -7.82 3.63 -11.45
CA ASP A 192 -7.82 3.32 -12.89
C ASP A 192 -6.45 2.82 -13.38
N LEU A 193 -5.73 2.07 -12.53
CA LEU A 193 -4.45 1.46 -12.88
C LEU A 193 -4.64 0.10 -13.56
N PRO A 194 -3.70 -0.34 -14.42
CA PRO A 194 -3.86 -1.54 -15.23
C PRO A 194 -4.07 -2.83 -14.43
N GLU A 195 -5.29 -3.39 -14.41
CA GLU A 195 -5.65 -4.53 -13.55
C GLU A 195 -4.87 -5.82 -13.85
N THR A 196 -4.64 -6.12 -15.13
CA THR A 196 -4.09 -7.41 -15.60
C THR A 196 -2.57 -7.48 -15.67
N ARG A 197 -1.87 -6.35 -15.53
CA ARG A 197 -0.39 -6.33 -15.50
C ARG A 197 0.12 -5.95 -14.13
N MET A 198 1.28 -6.49 -13.78
CA MET A 198 2.03 -6.06 -12.61
C MET A 198 2.70 -4.71 -12.91
N LEU A 199 2.69 -3.82 -11.91
CA LEU A 199 3.45 -2.57 -11.96
C LEU A 199 4.92 -2.86 -11.63
N SER A 200 5.86 -2.25 -12.35
CA SER A 200 7.28 -2.41 -12.09
C SER A 200 7.97 -1.06 -11.89
N ALA A 201 8.43 -0.81 -10.66
CA ALA A 201 9.11 0.44 -10.30
C ALA A 201 10.38 0.69 -11.12
N SER A 202 11.05 -0.37 -11.60
CA SER A 202 12.24 -0.26 -12.44
C SER A 202 11.93 -0.12 -13.94
N ALA A 203 10.71 -0.42 -14.37
CA ALA A 203 10.34 -0.38 -15.79
C ALA A 203 10.00 1.03 -16.28
N SER A 204 9.36 1.85 -15.45
CA SER A 204 9.01 3.23 -15.80
C SER A 204 8.76 4.11 -14.58
N TYR A 205 8.95 5.42 -14.76
CA TYR A 205 8.56 6.42 -13.77
C TYR A 205 7.07 6.32 -13.42
N ARG A 206 6.21 6.13 -14.42
CA ARG A 206 4.76 5.97 -14.24
C ARG A 206 4.41 4.83 -13.29
N ASP A 207 5.04 3.67 -13.47
CA ASP A 207 4.82 2.52 -12.59
C ASP A 207 5.37 2.76 -11.19
N ALA A 208 6.54 3.39 -11.07
CA ALA A 208 7.10 3.77 -9.77
C ALA A 208 6.18 4.75 -9.01
N LYS A 209 5.64 5.77 -9.69
CA LYS A 209 4.68 6.73 -9.13
C LYS A 209 3.36 6.05 -8.74
N ALA A 210 2.86 5.13 -9.56
CA ALA A 210 1.68 4.34 -9.23
C ALA A 210 1.89 3.48 -7.98
N ILE A 211 3.05 2.80 -7.88
CA ILE A 211 3.44 2.03 -6.69
C ILE A 211 3.56 2.94 -5.46
N ALA A 212 4.21 4.10 -5.59
CA ALA A 212 4.33 5.08 -4.52
C ALA A 212 2.94 5.56 -4.04
N THR A 213 2.00 5.77 -4.96
CA THR A 213 0.63 6.17 -4.64
C THR A 213 -0.12 5.07 -3.90
N LEU A 214 0.04 3.81 -4.31
CA LEU A 214 -0.55 2.67 -3.60
C LEU A 214 0.00 2.54 -2.18
N ALA A 215 1.31 2.70 -1.99
CA ALA A 215 1.94 2.72 -0.68
C ALA A 215 1.44 3.88 0.20
N TYR A 216 1.32 5.09 -0.38
CA TYR A 216 0.76 6.24 0.31
C TYR A 216 -0.69 6.00 0.74
N LEU A 217 -1.54 5.43 -0.12
CA LEU A 217 -2.93 5.11 0.24
C LEU A 217 -3.04 3.97 1.26
N HIS A 218 -2.02 3.13 1.37
CA HIS A 218 -1.99 2.10 2.41
C HIS A 218 -1.76 2.70 3.80
N ASN A 219 -0.77 3.59 3.96
CA ASN A 219 -0.27 4.07 5.26
C ASN A 219 -0.66 5.52 5.60
N GLY A 220 -0.82 6.38 4.59
CA GLY A 220 -1.19 7.79 4.72
C GLY A 220 -0.05 8.78 5.01
N LYS A 221 1.19 8.30 5.22
CA LYS A 221 2.35 9.17 5.49
C LYS A 221 3.17 9.43 4.21
N LEU A 222 3.65 10.66 4.01
CA LEU A 222 4.37 11.08 2.78
C LEU A 222 5.79 10.51 2.66
N ASP A 223 6.41 10.14 3.76
CA ASP A 223 7.74 9.50 3.81
C ASP A 223 7.67 7.98 3.55
N TYR A 224 6.49 7.38 3.72
CA TYR A 224 6.27 5.94 3.55
C TYR A 224 6.57 5.44 2.13
N PRO A 225 6.10 6.08 1.03
CA PRO A 225 6.39 5.63 -0.32
C PRO A 225 7.89 5.51 -0.64
N ALA A 226 8.71 6.43 -0.13
CA ALA A 226 10.16 6.39 -0.32
C ALA A 226 10.81 5.21 0.40
N ARG A 227 10.34 4.87 1.60
CA ARG A 227 10.80 3.66 2.30
C ARG A 227 10.41 2.39 1.53
N ILE A 228 9.16 2.29 1.07
CA ILE A 228 8.70 1.13 0.30
C ILE A 228 9.49 0.95 -0.99
N LEU A 229 9.69 2.00 -1.79
CA LEU A 229 10.49 1.90 -3.02
C LEU A 229 11.95 1.49 -2.76
N ARG A 230 12.50 1.85 -1.59
CA ARG A 230 13.83 1.41 -1.16
C ARG A 230 13.83 -0.06 -0.71
N TYR A 231 12.86 -0.52 0.07
CA TYR A 231 12.74 -1.94 0.44
C TYR A 231 12.49 -2.83 -0.79
N MET A 232 11.75 -2.33 -1.79
CA MET A 232 11.58 -3.03 -3.07
C MET A 232 12.89 -3.23 -3.85
N GLN A 233 13.99 -2.58 -3.46
CA GLN A 233 15.33 -2.75 -4.02
C GLN A 233 16.28 -3.49 -3.08
N ASP A 234 15.81 -3.90 -1.90
CA ASP A 234 16.64 -4.59 -0.90
C ASP A 234 17.06 -5.98 -1.40
N PRO A 235 18.38 -6.25 -1.54
CA PRO A 235 18.86 -7.53 -2.07
C PRO A 235 18.43 -8.74 -1.24
N ALA A 236 18.29 -8.61 0.08
CA ALA A 236 17.87 -9.71 0.94
C ALA A 236 16.38 -10.03 0.74
N LEU A 237 15.54 -9.02 0.55
CA LEU A 237 14.13 -9.22 0.23
C LEU A 237 13.95 -9.83 -1.17
N HIS A 238 14.75 -9.39 -2.15
CA HIS A 238 14.79 -10.02 -3.48
C HIS A 238 15.22 -11.48 -3.41
N ALA A 239 16.30 -11.77 -2.67
CA ALA A 239 16.76 -13.14 -2.48
C ALA A 239 15.69 -13.99 -1.79
N LEU A 240 14.99 -13.46 -0.77
CA LEU A 240 13.90 -14.15 -0.11
C LEU A 240 12.78 -14.50 -1.09
N ILE A 241 12.28 -13.53 -1.87
CA ILE A 241 11.12 -13.71 -2.74
C ILE A 241 11.42 -14.55 -3.97
N TYR A 242 12.56 -14.32 -4.64
CA TYR A 242 12.87 -14.95 -5.93
C TYR A 242 13.78 -16.17 -5.84
N SER A 243 14.36 -16.49 -4.68
CA SER A 243 15.09 -17.75 -4.51
C SER A 243 14.17 -18.95 -4.76
N SER A 244 14.66 -19.92 -5.52
CA SER A 244 14.00 -21.22 -5.65
C SER A 244 14.57 -22.15 -4.59
N THR A 245 13.74 -22.67 -3.69
CA THR A 245 14.12 -23.82 -2.85
C THR A 245 14.19 -25.05 -3.73
N ARG A 246 15.36 -25.27 -4.36
CA ARG A 246 15.63 -26.54 -5.04
C ARG A 246 15.70 -27.61 -3.95
N LYS A 247 14.66 -28.45 -3.82
CA LYS A 247 14.76 -29.65 -2.98
C LYS A 247 15.98 -30.44 -3.47
N PRO A 248 16.96 -30.77 -2.62
CA PRO A 248 18.07 -31.62 -3.03
C PRO A 248 17.47 -32.95 -3.52
N ASN A 249 17.81 -33.34 -4.74
CA ASN A 249 17.34 -34.58 -5.33
C ASN A 249 18.07 -35.73 -4.60
N PRO A 250 17.37 -36.64 -3.89
CA PRO A 250 18.00 -37.66 -3.05
C PRO A 250 18.71 -38.79 -3.84
N HIS A 251 18.89 -38.63 -5.16
CA HIS A 251 19.41 -39.68 -6.05
C HIS A 251 20.87 -39.49 -6.50
N PHE A 252 21.63 -38.64 -5.82
CA PHE A 252 23.08 -38.57 -6.02
C PHE A 252 23.81 -38.60 -4.67
N VAL A 253 23.93 -39.80 -4.10
CA VAL A 253 24.97 -40.22 -3.14
C VAL A 253 25.43 -41.60 -3.56
#